data_AF-A0A9D7QCF0-F1
#
_entry.id   AF-A0A9D7QCF0-F1
#
_cell.length_a   1.000
_cell.length_b   1.000
_cell.length_c   1.000
_cell.angle_alpha   90.00
_cell.angle_beta   90.00
_cell.angle_gamma   90.00
#
_symmetry.space_group_name_H-M   'P 1'
#
loop_
_entity.id
_entity.type
_entity.pdbx_description
1 polymer ?
#
loop_
_entity_poly.entity_id
_entity_poly.type
_entity_poly.pdbx_seq_one_letter_code
_entity_poly.pdbx_strand_id
1 'polypeptide(L)'
;MKTSSIIAAFAIVLAVATVAVLLNRLDKLEDRVQRTESALATLDPLRRVLAQANPPADAYQPIQATGAPNVPPETKDSSSSWCPAVEDGGNEWLLLGYPHAIAAAAVEVHANYNPGAVVSVATVADDGTENEVWSGPAQPAVARRITRLEFSRPVSARKFKLTVATGAVPGWNEIDAVALVAASGELHWATQATASSSWQASTAVR
;
A
#
# COMPACT_ATOMS: atom_id res chain seq x y z
N MET A 1 53.74 30.28 30.15
CA MET A 1 52.33 29.93 30.48
C MET A 1 51.27 30.86 29.87
N LYS A 2 51.49 32.17 29.69
CA LYS A 2 50.47 33.10 29.15
C LYS A 2 50.13 32.94 27.66
N THR A 3 51.09 32.57 26.82
CA THR A 3 50.92 32.45 25.35
C THR A 3 50.06 31.26 24.93
N SER A 4 50.19 30.09 25.57
CA SER A 4 49.34 28.92 25.28
C SER A 4 47.86 29.15 25.62
N SER A 5 47.58 29.95 26.66
CA SER A 5 46.21 30.29 27.06
C SER A 5 45.51 31.21 26.04
N ILE A 6 46.26 32.07 25.35
CA ILE A 6 45.72 33.00 24.35
C ILE A 6 45.39 32.26 23.04
N ILE A 7 46.26 31.34 22.61
CA ILE A 7 46.04 30.53 21.40
C ILE A 7 44.83 29.61 21.58
N ALA A 8 44.69 28.98 22.75
CA ALA A 8 43.53 28.15 23.07
C ALA A 8 42.22 28.95 23.06
N ALA A 9 42.21 30.15 23.63
CA ALA A 9 41.04 31.04 23.61
C ALA A 9 40.65 31.44 22.18
N PHE A 10 41.62 31.76 21.32
CA PHE A 10 41.37 32.13 19.92
C PHE A 10 40.80 30.97 19.09
N ALA A 11 41.32 29.76 19.29
CA ALA A 11 40.81 28.54 18.65
C ALA A 11 39.36 28.24 19.05
N ILE A 12 39.01 28.41 20.34
CA ILE A 12 37.64 28.24 20.82
C ILE A 12 36.70 29.26 20.17
N VAL A 13 37.09 30.53 20.13
CA VAL A 13 36.27 31.59 19.50
C VAL A 13 36.04 31.31 18.01
N LEU A 14 37.07 30.88 17.27
CA LEU A 14 36.95 30.52 15.86
C LEU A 14 36.06 29.30 15.63
N ALA A 15 36.17 28.29 16.50
CA ALA A 15 35.31 27.10 16.44
C ALA A 15 33.84 27.46 16.70
N VAL A 16 33.56 28.28 17.73
CA VAL A 16 32.20 28.77 18.03
C VAL A 16 31.62 29.59 16.87
N ALA A 17 32.42 30.48 16.26
CA ALA A 17 31.99 31.26 15.10
C ALA A 17 31.67 30.35 13.90
N THR A 18 32.48 29.31 13.68
CA THR A 18 32.26 28.33 12.61
C THR A 18 30.99 27.52 12.84
N VAL A 19 30.76 27.05 14.07
CA VAL A 19 29.52 26.35 14.46
C VAL A 19 28.31 27.25 14.26
N ALA A 20 28.36 28.51 14.66
CA ALA A 20 27.26 29.45 14.46
C ALA A 20 26.93 29.67 12.96
N VAL A 21 27.96 29.76 12.10
CA VAL A 21 27.77 29.85 10.64
C VAL A 21 27.15 28.56 10.08
N LEU A 22 27.57 27.39 10.56
CA LEU A 22 27.01 26.10 10.13
C LEU A 22 25.55 25.94 10.56
N LEU A 23 25.19 26.31 11.78
CA LEU A 23 23.80 26.27 12.26
C LEU A 23 22.89 27.19 11.43
N ASN A 24 23.30 28.43 11.18
CA ASN A 24 22.54 29.34 10.30
C ASN A 24 22.43 28.84 8.85
N ARG A 25 23.41 28.08 8.36
CA ARG A 25 23.31 27.42 7.04
C ARG A 25 22.34 26.24 7.08
N LEU A 26 22.33 25.47 8.16
CA LEU A 26 21.42 24.35 8.37
C LEU A 26 19.97 24.84 8.43
N ASP A 27 19.68 25.86 9.25
CA ASP A 27 18.34 26.46 9.36
C ASP A 27 17.83 26.93 7.98
N LYS A 28 18.70 27.59 7.20
CA LYS A 28 18.37 28.03 5.84
C LYS A 28 18.14 26.87 4.87
N LEU A 29 18.80 25.73 5.07
CA LEU A 29 18.58 24.54 4.24
C LEU A 29 17.26 23.87 4.62
N GLU A 30 16.94 23.75 5.90
CA GLU A 30 15.66 23.23 6.38
C GLU A 30 14.50 24.07 5.86
N ASP A 31 14.61 25.40 5.91
CA ASP A 31 13.64 26.34 5.31
C ASP A 31 13.44 26.10 3.82
N ARG A 32 14.54 25.87 3.07
CA ARG A 32 14.48 25.63 1.63
C ARG A 32 13.81 24.30 1.32
N VAL A 33 14.16 23.25 2.06
CA VAL A 33 13.54 21.92 1.94
C VAL A 33 12.04 22.04 2.22
N GLN A 34 11.65 22.69 3.30
CA GLN A 34 10.24 22.87 3.66
C GLN A 34 9.45 23.62 2.58
N ARG A 35 10.05 24.66 1.97
CA ARG A 35 9.42 25.37 0.84
C ARG A 35 9.29 24.50 -0.40
N THR A 36 10.30 23.69 -0.70
CA THR A 36 10.25 22.76 -1.83
C THR A 36 9.18 21.69 -1.62
N GLU A 37 9.12 21.07 -0.44
CA GLU A 37 8.07 20.10 -0.09
C GLU A 37 6.68 20.73 -0.18
N SER A 38 6.51 21.95 0.34
CA SER A 38 5.24 22.68 0.25
C SER A 38 4.86 22.98 -1.21
N ALA A 39 5.82 23.40 -2.03
CA ALA A 39 5.59 23.64 -3.45
C ALA A 39 5.24 22.36 -4.22
N LEU A 40 5.91 21.24 -3.92
CA LEU A 40 5.60 19.94 -4.51
C LEU A 40 4.17 19.49 -4.14
N ALA A 41 3.76 19.67 -2.89
CA ALA A 41 2.39 19.37 -2.46
C ALA A 41 1.33 20.20 -3.23
N THR A 42 1.62 21.44 -3.64
CA THR A 42 0.69 22.21 -4.48
C THR A 42 0.49 21.63 -5.88
N LEU A 43 1.41 20.79 -6.36
CA LEU A 43 1.32 20.13 -7.66
C LEU A 43 0.57 18.79 -7.59
N ASP A 44 0.29 18.26 -6.40
CA ASP A 44 -0.36 16.96 -6.26
C ASP A 44 -1.70 16.85 -7.02
N PRO A 45 -2.59 17.85 -7.01
CA PRO A 45 -3.81 17.79 -7.81
C PRO A 45 -3.52 17.61 -9.31
N LEU A 46 -2.53 18.34 -9.85
CA LEU A 46 -2.15 18.25 -11.26
C LEU A 46 -1.49 16.91 -11.58
N ARG A 47 -0.66 16.38 -10.68
CA ARG A 47 -0.07 15.03 -10.84
C ARG A 47 -1.15 13.96 -10.89
N ARG A 48 -2.19 14.06 -10.05
CA ARG A 48 -3.35 13.15 -10.07
C ARG A 48 -4.12 13.23 -11.39
N VAL A 49 -4.42 14.44 -11.88
CA VAL A 49 -5.11 14.61 -13.18
C VAL A 49 -4.28 14.01 -14.33
N LEU A 50 -2.98 14.24 -14.35
CA LEU A 50 -2.09 13.66 -15.37
C LEU A 50 -2.01 12.14 -15.28
N ALA A 51 -1.97 11.57 -14.08
CA ALA A 51 -1.97 10.13 -13.86
C ALA A 51 -3.29 9.47 -14.29
N GLN A 52 -4.43 10.14 -14.14
CA GLN A 52 -5.71 9.66 -14.66
C GLN A 52 -5.78 9.74 -16.19
N ALA A 53 -5.24 10.80 -16.79
CA ALA A 53 -5.23 10.97 -18.25
C ALA A 53 -4.26 10.01 -18.96
N ASN A 54 -3.17 9.62 -18.28
CA ASN A 54 -2.18 8.67 -18.79
C ASN A 54 -1.79 7.70 -17.67
N PRO A 55 -2.62 6.67 -17.42
CA PRO A 55 -2.39 5.72 -16.35
C PRO A 55 -1.03 5.03 -16.51
N PRO A 56 -0.30 4.79 -15.41
CA PRO A 56 0.86 3.91 -15.41
C PRO A 56 0.56 2.56 -16.06
N ALA A 57 1.57 1.88 -16.63
CA ALA A 57 1.37 0.56 -17.25
C ALA A 57 0.90 -0.51 -16.25
N ASP A 58 1.14 -0.30 -14.96
CA ASP A 58 0.69 -1.13 -13.86
C ASP A 58 -0.60 -0.62 -13.20
N ALA A 59 -1.28 0.38 -13.80
CA ALA A 59 -2.54 0.89 -13.31
C ALA A 59 -3.58 -0.24 -13.21
N TYR A 60 -4.23 -0.31 -12.06
CA TYR A 60 -5.25 -1.30 -11.74
C TYR A 60 -4.80 -2.77 -11.78
N GLN A 61 -3.49 -3.02 -11.91
CA GLN A 61 -2.95 -4.36 -11.97
C GLN A 61 -2.92 -5.01 -10.58
N PRO A 62 -2.87 -6.36 -10.48
CA PRO A 62 -2.85 -7.07 -9.20
C PRO A 62 -1.74 -6.59 -8.26
N ILE A 63 -0.59 -6.17 -8.81
CA ILE A 63 0.54 -5.64 -8.05
C ILE A 63 0.17 -4.44 -7.18
N GLN A 64 -0.87 -3.69 -7.55
CA GLN A 64 -1.31 -2.55 -6.76
C GLN A 64 -1.80 -2.96 -5.37
N ALA A 65 -2.36 -4.17 -5.20
CA ALA A 65 -2.79 -4.69 -3.90
C ALA A 65 -1.62 -5.14 -2.97
N THR A 66 -0.37 -4.83 -3.32
CA THR A 66 0.84 -5.19 -2.57
C THR A 66 1.45 -3.98 -1.87
N GLY A 67 2.28 -4.22 -0.86
CA GLY A 67 2.82 -3.14 -0.03
C GLY A 67 1.78 -2.52 0.91
N ALA A 68 2.19 -1.45 1.59
CA ALA A 68 1.29 -0.67 2.44
C ALA A 68 0.32 0.16 1.58
N PRO A 69 -0.90 0.43 2.07
CA PRO A 69 -1.90 1.22 1.34
C PRO A 69 -1.33 2.59 0.94
N ASN A 70 -1.51 2.95 -0.32
CA ASN A 70 -0.96 4.18 -0.89
C ASN A 70 -2.03 5.07 -1.54
N VAL A 71 -3.29 4.63 -1.59
CA VAL A 71 -4.40 5.47 -2.07
C VAL A 71 -4.78 6.53 -1.04
N PRO A 72 -4.78 7.83 -1.41
CA PRO A 72 -5.17 8.90 -0.49
C PRO A 72 -6.58 8.70 0.07
N PRO A 73 -6.84 9.01 1.35
CA PRO A 73 -8.12 8.73 2.01
C PRO A 73 -9.37 9.28 1.31
N GLU A 74 -9.25 10.41 0.62
CA GLU A 74 -10.31 11.09 -0.12
C GLU A 74 -10.53 10.53 -1.54
N THR A 75 -9.65 9.63 -2.01
CA THR A 75 -9.69 9.09 -3.37
C THR A 75 -10.46 7.77 -3.38
N LYS A 76 -11.52 7.72 -4.19
CA LYS A 76 -12.31 6.50 -4.42
C LYS A 76 -11.72 5.65 -5.53
N ASP A 77 -11.79 6.14 -6.76
CA ASP A 77 -11.25 5.47 -7.95
C ASP A 77 -9.76 5.82 -8.10
N SER A 78 -8.90 4.80 -8.04
CA SER A 78 -7.45 4.98 -8.05
C SER A 78 -6.73 3.91 -8.87
N SER A 79 -5.88 4.35 -9.79
CA SER A 79 -4.97 3.46 -10.54
C SER A 79 -3.96 2.73 -9.64
N SER A 80 -3.83 3.14 -8.39
CA SER A 80 -3.01 2.48 -7.37
C SER A 80 -3.75 1.41 -6.57
N SER A 81 -4.88 0.90 -7.07
CA SER A 81 -5.61 -0.24 -6.49
C SER A 81 -5.85 -1.32 -7.53
N TRP A 82 -5.84 -2.60 -7.17
CA TRP A 82 -6.31 -3.64 -8.08
C TRP A 82 -7.80 -3.47 -8.36
N CYS A 83 -8.20 -3.55 -9.63
CA CYS A 83 -9.58 -3.51 -10.09
C CYS A 83 -9.80 -4.63 -11.11
N PRO A 84 -10.91 -5.41 -11.03
CA PRO A 84 -11.20 -6.47 -11.99
C PRO A 84 -11.41 -5.93 -13.41
N ALA A 85 -11.33 -6.79 -14.43
CA ALA A 85 -11.51 -6.37 -15.83
C ALA A 85 -12.96 -5.99 -16.17
N VAL A 86 -13.93 -6.54 -15.45
CA VAL A 86 -15.36 -6.38 -15.73
C VAL A 86 -16.08 -5.97 -14.46
N GLU A 87 -16.84 -4.88 -14.54
CA GLU A 87 -17.76 -4.42 -13.49
C GLU A 87 -18.83 -5.48 -13.25
N ASP A 88 -19.08 -5.81 -11.98
CA ASP A 88 -20.09 -6.81 -11.59
C ASP A 88 -19.94 -8.17 -12.29
N GLY A 89 -18.72 -8.54 -12.71
CA GLY A 89 -18.41 -9.72 -13.53
C GLY A 89 -18.61 -11.09 -12.86
N GLY A 90 -19.06 -11.14 -11.61
CA GLY A 90 -19.29 -12.37 -10.86
C GLY A 90 -18.20 -12.63 -9.81
N ASN A 91 -17.66 -13.84 -9.76
CA ASN A 91 -16.57 -14.16 -8.83
C ASN A 91 -15.21 -13.98 -9.51
N GLU A 92 -14.41 -13.08 -8.96
CA GLU A 92 -13.01 -12.85 -9.31
C GLU A 92 -12.11 -13.38 -8.18
N TRP A 93 -10.81 -13.53 -8.44
CA TRP A 93 -9.84 -13.90 -7.42
C TRP A 93 -8.58 -13.03 -7.47
N LEU A 94 -7.97 -12.86 -6.29
CA LEU A 94 -6.68 -12.19 -6.11
C LEU A 94 -5.78 -13.11 -5.28
N LEU A 95 -4.70 -13.61 -5.89
CA LEU A 95 -3.69 -14.45 -5.25
C LEU A 95 -2.51 -13.60 -4.81
N LEU A 96 -2.20 -13.64 -3.52
CA LEU A 96 -1.21 -12.80 -2.87
C LEU A 96 -0.06 -13.67 -2.35
N GLY A 97 1.18 -13.21 -2.55
CA GLY A 97 2.39 -13.90 -2.13
C GLY A 97 3.21 -13.11 -1.11
N TYR A 98 3.81 -13.84 -0.17
CA TYR A 98 4.62 -13.31 0.93
C TYR A 98 6.02 -13.95 0.93
N PRO A 99 7.08 -13.21 1.35
CA PRO A 99 8.46 -13.69 1.23
C PRO A 99 8.77 -14.97 2.03
N HIS A 100 8.08 -15.16 3.15
CA HIS A 100 8.19 -16.33 4.01
C HIS A 100 6.81 -16.70 4.56
N ALA A 101 6.71 -17.92 5.10
CA ALA A 101 5.44 -18.36 5.68
C ALA A 101 5.16 -17.56 6.95
N ILE A 102 3.95 -17.00 7.05
CA ILE A 102 3.51 -16.19 8.18
C ILE A 102 2.36 -16.93 8.86
N ALA A 103 2.46 -17.10 10.17
CA ALA A 103 1.35 -17.61 10.99
C ALA A 103 0.28 -16.52 11.16
N ALA A 104 -0.57 -16.40 10.15
CA ALA A 104 -1.60 -15.37 10.07
C ALA A 104 -2.83 -15.76 10.88
N ALA A 105 -3.31 -14.85 11.72
CA ALA A 105 -4.60 -14.94 12.41
C ALA A 105 -5.74 -14.33 11.59
N ALA A 106 -5.44 -13.41 10.67
CA ALA A 106 -6.42 -12.80 9.78
C ALA A 106 -5.78 -12.32 8.47
N VAL A 107 -6.65 -11.95 7.51
CA VAL A 107 -6.31 -11.04 6.41
C VAL A 107 -6.90 -9.67 6.69
N GLU A 108 -6.13 -8.61 6.46
CA GLU A 108 -6.61 -7.23 6.45
C GLU A 108 -6.63 -6.69 5.01
N VAL A 109 -7.82 -6.33 4.53
CA VAL A 109 -8.07 -5.85 3.18
C VAL A 109 -8.38 -4.35 3.22
N HIS A 110 -7.57 -3.56 2.53
CA HIS A 110 -7.77 -2.13 2.33
C HIS A 110 -8.44 -1.92 0.98
N ALA A 111 -9.71 -1.50 0.97
CA ALA A 111 -10.48 -1.32 -0.24
C ALA A 111 -11.09 0.08 -0.31
N ASN A 112 -10.89 0.76 -1.44
CA ASN A 112 -11.14 2.20 -1.64
C ASN A 112 -12.36 2.50 -2.53
N TYR A 113 -12.75 1.58 -3.42
CA TYR A 113 -13.96 1.72 -4.24
C TYR A 113 -14.84 0.47 -4.13
N ASN A 114 -16.13 0.68 -3.82
CA ASN A 114 -17.15 -0.35 -3.58
C ASN A 114 -16.63 -1.55 -2.75
N PRO A 115 -16.12 -1.31 -1.53
CA PRO A 115 -15.54 -2.35 -0.69
C PRO A 115 -16.55 -3.36 -0.15
N GLY A 116 -16.02 -4.48 0.34
CA GLY A 116 -16.79 -5.53 1.00
C GLY A 116 -17.14 -6.73 0.13
N ALA A 117 -16.51 -6.86 -1.03
CA ALA A 117 -16.77 -7.94 -1.99
C ALA A 117 -16.00 -9.25 -1.68
N VAL A 118 -15.08 -9.27 -0.72
CA VAL A 118 -14.34 -10.49 -0.37
C VAL A 118 -15.25 -11.46 0.39
N VAL A 119 -15.41 -12.68 -0.13
CA VAL A 119 -16.33 -13.70 0.40
C VAL A 119 -15.65 -14.99 0.85
N SER A 120 -14.39 -15.22 0.44
CA SER A 120 -13.58 -16.35 0.91
C SER A 120 -12.10 -16.01 0.89
N VAL A 121 -11.35 -16.64 1.79
CA VAL A 121 -9.89 -16.66 1.81
C VAL A 121 -9.42 -18.10 1.87
N ALA A 122 -8.52 -18.48 0.97
CA ALA A 122 -7.85 -19.77 0.98
C ALA A 122 -6.33 -19.61 1.07
N THR A 123 -5.66 -20.54 1.73
CA THR A 123 -4.21 -20.73 1.54
C THR A 123 -3.95 -21.52 0.27
N VAL A 124 -2.85 -21.25 -0.42
CA VAL A 124 -2.45 -21.98 -1.62
C VAL A 124 -1.09 -22.64 -1.41
N ALA A 125 -1.05 -23.97 -1.50
CA ALA A 125 0.17 -24.74 -1.40
C ALA A 125 1.05 -24.63 -2.66
N ASP A 126 2.25 -25.21 -2.64
CA ASP A 126 3.17 -25.16 -3.78
C ASP A 126 2.71 -26.01 -4.97
N ASP A 127 1.90 -27.04 -4.71
CA ASP A 127 1.24 -27.86 -5.74
C ASP A 127 -0.06 -27.22 -6.27
N GLY A 128 -0.43 -26.03 -5.77
CA GLY A 128 -1.66 -25.33 -6.13
C GLY A 128 -2.90 -25.74 -5.33
N THR A 129 -2.78 -26.66 -4.37
CA THR A 129 -3.90 -27.06 -3.50
C THR A 129 -4.39 -25.86 -2.68
N GLU A 130 -5.69 -25.58 -2.76
CA GLU A 130 -6.34 -24.52 -2.02
C GLU A 130 -7.02 -25.07 -0.77
N ASN A 131 -6.77 -24.46 0.39
CA ASN A 131 -7.48 -24.78 1.62
C ASN A 131 -8.16 -23.51 2.14
N GLU A 132 -9.49 -23.49 2.12
CA GLU A 132 -10.28 -22.38 2.67
C GLU A 132 -10.02 -22.24 4.18
N VAL A 133 -9.72 -21.01 4.62
CA VAL A 133 -9.44 -20.66 6.02
C VAL A 133 -10.46 -19.67 6.57
N TRP A 134 -11.21 -19.02 5.70
CA TRP A 134 -12.28 -18.10 6.04
C TRP A 134 -13.31 -18.04 4.91
N SER A 135 -14.59 -17.92 5.27
CA SER A 135 -15.67 -17.56 4.36
C SER A 135 -16.73 -16.73 5.06
N GLY A 136 -17.44 -15.91 4.30
CA GLY A 136 -18.48 -15.03 4.81
C GLY A 136 -19.29 -14.37 3.70
N PRO A 137 -20.42 -13.73 4.03
CA PRO A 137 -21.19 -12.98 3.04
C PRO A 137 -20.46 -11.71 2.60
N ALA A 138 -20.75 -11.24 1.39
CA ALA A 138 -20.35 -9.90 0.98
C ALA A 138 -20.97 -8.85 1.93
N GLN A 139 -20.22 -7.80 2.23
CA GLN A 139 -20.64 -6.71 3.12
C GLN A 139 -20.43 -5.35 2.45
N PRO A 140 -21.30 -4.97 1.48
CA PRO A 140 -21.17 -3.72 0.75
C PRO A 140 -20.99 -2.51 1.67
N ALA A 141 -20.07 -1.63 1.31
CA ALA A 141 -19.93 -0.32 1.93
C ALA A 141 -19.70 0.76 0.87
N VAL A 142 -20.15 1.97 1.14
CA VAL A 142 -20.09 3.10 0.19
C VAL A 142 -18.77 3.86 0.31
N ALA A 143 -18.20 3.91 1.51
CA ALA A 143 -16.93 4.55 1.80
C ALA A 143 -15.81 3.51 1.86
N ARG A 144 -14.57 3.97 1.66
CA ARG A 144 -13.34 3.19 1.90
C ARG A 144 -13.46 2.38 3.18
N ARG A 145 -13.03 1.12 3.14
CA ARG A 145 -13.12 0.19 4.26
C ARG A 145 -11.82 -0.59 4.42
N ILE A 146 -11.35 -0.66 5.67
CA ILE A 146 -10.38 -1.65 6.10
C ILE A 146 -11.17 -2.79 6.72
N THR A 147 -11.06 -3.99 6.16
CA THR A 147 -11.80 -5.17 6.61
C THR A 147 -10.83 -6.22 7.11
N ARG A 148 -10.98 -6.64 8.37
CA ARG A 148 -10.22 -7.75 8.93
C ARG A 148 -11.06 -9.03 8.90
N LEU A 149 -10.54 -10.05 8.24
CA LEU A 149 -11.15 -11.36 8.02
C LEU A 149 -10.47 -12.37 8.95
N GLU A 150 -11.01 -12.51 10.16
CA GLU A 150 -10.44 -13.32 11.24
C GLU A 150 -10.59 -14.82 10.97
N PHE A 151 -9.51 -15.57 11.07
CA PHE A 151 -9.53 -17.03 10.93
C PHE A 151 -9.93 -17.69 12.24
N SER A 152 -10.50 -18.90 12.16
CA SER A 152 -10.85 -19.68 13.36
C SER A 152 -9.63 -20.09 14.19
N ARG A 153 -8.45 -20.15 13.56
CA ARG A 153 -7.15 -20.42 14.17
C ARG A 153 -6.04 -19.85 13.28
N PRO A 154 -4.86 -19.53 13.83
CA PRO A 154 -3.73 -19.11 12.99
C PRO A 154 -3.36 -20.16 11.95
N VAL A 155 -3.08 -19.71 10.72
CA VAL A 155 -2.67 -20.56 9.60
C VAL A 155 -1.36 -20.06 9.03
N SER A 156 -0.39 -20.97 8.86
CA SER A 156 0.94 -20.65 8.32
C SER A 156 1.01 -20.97 6.83
N ALA A 157 1.12 -19.94 5.98
CA ALA A 157 1.30 -20.10 4.54
C ALA A 157 2.06 -18.90 3.92
N ARG A 158 2.53 -19.08 2.68
CA ARG A 158 3.17 -18.02 1.88
C ARG A 158 2.25 -17.41 0.82
N LYS A 159 1.14 -18.07 0.51
CA LYS A 159 0.21 -17.66 -0.54
C LYS A 159 -1.21 -17.72 -0.03
N PHE A 160 -1.95 -16.64 -0.25
CA PHE A 160 -3.36 -16.52 0.13
C PHE A 160 -4.15 -16.04 -1.09
N LYS A 161 -5.24 -16.74 -1.41
CA LYS A 161 -6.17 -16.35 -2.46
C LYS A 161 -7.42 -15.75 -1.81
N LEU A 162 -7.79 -14.55 -2.23
CA LEU A 162 -9.08 -13.95 -1.95
C LEU A 162 -10.04 -14.30 -3.08
N THR A 163 -11.26 -14.69 -2.75
CA THR A 163 -12.39 -14.71 -3.70
C THR A 163 -13.22 -13.45 -3.51
N VAL A 164 -13.45 -12.72 -4.59
CA VAL A 164 -14.12 -11.42 -4.62
C VAL A 164 -15.40 -11.55 -5.44
N ALA A 165 -16.55 -11.52 -4.78
CA ALA A 165 -17.86 -11.60 -5.42
C ALA A 165 -18.29 -10.22 -5.91
N THR A 166 -17.75 -9.77 -7.04
CA THR A 166 -17.97 -8.44 -7.60
C THR A 166 -19.44 -8.19 -7.92
N GLY A 167 -20.16 -9.19 -8.43
CA GLY A 167 -21.61 -9.09 -8.68
C GLY A 167 -22.48 -8.97 -7.41
N ALA A 168 -21.92 -9.21 -6.22
CA ALA A 168 -22.63 -9.04 -4.94
C ALA A 168 -22.43 -7.64 -4.32
N VAL A 169 -21.51 -6.84 -4.85
CA VAL A 169 -21.23 -5.47 -4.40
C VAL A 169 -21.17 -4.57 -5.64
N PRO A 170 -22.32 -3.97 -6.04
CA PRO A 170 -22.45 -3.27 -7.31
C PRO A 170 -21.40 -2.19 -7.54
N GLY A 171 -20.87 -2.17 -8.76
CA GLY A 171 -19.87 -1.23 -9.25
C GLY A 171 -18.45 -1.78 -9.22
N TRP A 172 -17.49 -1.00 -9.73
CA TRP A 172 -16.06 -1.36 -9.70
C TRP A 172 -15.55 -1.55 -8.27
N ASN A 173 -15.09 -2.77 -7.94
CA ASN A 173 -14.46 -3.05 -6.65
C ASN A 173 -12.95 -2.83 -6.76
N GLU A 174 -12.40 -2.07 -5.81
CA GLU A 174 -10.96 -1.76 -5.80
C GLU A 174 -10.30 -2.12 -4.47
N ILE A 175 -9.17 -2.83 -4.55
CA ILE A 175 -8.34 -3.22 -3.41
C ILE A 175 -6.97 -2.54 -3.52
N ASP A 176 -6.71 -1.60 -2.61
CA ASP A 176 -5.48 -0.80 -2.47
C ASP A 176 -4.35 -1.63 -1.87
N ALA A 177 -4.62 -2.42 -0.82
CA ALA A 177 -3.58 -3.23 -0.19
C ALA A 177 -4.15 -4.41 0.57
N VAL A 178 -3.34 -5.46 0.71
CA VAL A 178 -3.67 -6.61 1.56
C VAL A 178 -2.48 -6.99 2.44
N ALA A 179 -2.77 -7.18 3.72
CA ALA A 179 -1.83 -7.70 4.71
C ALA A 179 -2.33 -9.00 5.36
N LEU A 180 -1.38 -9.84 5.77
CA LEU A 180 -1.62 -10.82 6.82
C LEU A 180 -1.44 -10.16 8.17
N VAL A 181 -2.32 -10.51 9.10
CA VAL A 181 -2.23 -10.08 10.49
C VAL A 181 -1.71 -11.27 11.30
N ALA A 182 -0.53 -11.14 11.90
CA ALA A 182 -0.02 -12.16 12.82
C ALA A 182 -0.81 -12.15 14.14
N ALA A 183 -0.69 -13.22 14.94
CA ALA A 183 -1.33 -13.26 16.26
C ALA A 183 -0.86 -12.15 17.22
N SER A 184 0.32 -11.57 16.98
CA SER A 184 0.85 -10.39 17.68
C SER A 184 0.15 -9.08 17.28
N GLY A 185 -0.63 -9.08 16.20
CA GLY A 185 -1.17 -7.88 15.56
C GLY A 185 -0.25 -7.25 14.53
N GLU A 186 0.94 -7.82 14.30
CA GLU A 186 1.87 -7.35 13.27
C GLU A 186 1.27 -7.53 11.87
N LEU A 187 1.42 -6.51 11.02
CA LEU A 187 0.98 -6.54 9.63
C LEU A 187 2.15 -6.94 8.73
N HIS A 188 1.90 -7.93 7.90
CA HIS A 188 2.82 -8.33 6.83
C HIS A 188 2.13 -8.08 5.49
N TRP A 189 2.62 -7.11 4.74
CA TRP A 189 2.07 -6.75 3.43
C TRP A 189 2.41 -7.80 2.37
N ALA A 190 1.48 -8.03 1.44
CA ALA A 190 1.77 -8.83 0.26
C ALA A 190 2.92 -8.20 -0.52
N THR A 191 3.76 -9.02 -1.14
CA THR A 191 4.89 -8.57 -1.97
C THR A 191 4.76 -9.02 -3.43
N GLN A 192 3.80 -9.90 -3.70
CA GLN A 192 3.48 -10.41 -5.02
C GLN A 192 1.96 -10.55 -5.13
N ALA A 193 1.43 -10.33 -6.32
CA ALA A 193 0.02 -10.52 -6.58
C ALA A 193 -0.24 -10.96 -8.03
N THR A 194 -1.20 -11.87 -8.22
CA THR A 194 -1.82 -12.20 -9.51
C THR A 194 -3.34 -12.24 -9.32
N ALA A 195 -4.11 -12.07 -10.39
CA ALA A 195 -5.57 -12.09 -10.32
C ALA A 195 -6.18 -12.83 -11.51
N SER A 196 -7.47 -13.15 -11.40
CA SER A 196 -8.28 -13.64 -12.53
C SER A 196 -8.29 -12.66 -13.69
N SER A 197 -8.34 -11.37 -13.39
CA SER A 197 -8.42 -10.29 -14.38
C SER A 197 -7.97 -8.95 -13.79
N SER A 198 -7.76 -7.95 -14.65
CA SER A 198 -7.54 -6.55 -14.25
C SER A 198 -8.06 -5.57 -15.31
N TRP A 199 -8.45 -4.35 -14.89
CA TRP A 199 -9.05 -3.29 -15.72
C TRP A 199 -8.22 -2.85 -16.95
N GLN A 200 -6.97 -3.30 -17.08
CA GLN A 200 -6.13 -3.10 -18.27
C GLN A 200 -5.45 -4.38 -18.80
N ALA A 201 -5.88 -5.57 -18.37
CA ALA A 201 -5.45 -6.82 -18.99
C ALA A 201 -6.11 -6.97 -20.37
N SER A 202 -5.68 -6.16 -21.34
CA SER A 202 -5.99 -6.30 -22.76
C SER A 202 -4.80 -5.83 -23.58
N THR A 203 -3.68 -6.52 -23.44
CA THR A 203 -2.75 -6.71 -24.57
C THR A 203 -2.08 -8.06 -24.45
N ALA A 204 -2.79 -9.11 -24.85
CA ALA A 204 -2.16 -10.34 -25.31
C ALA A 204 -2.77 -10.72 -26.66
N VAL A 205 -1.89 -10.87 -27.64
CA VAL A 205 -2.08 -11.36 -29.02
C VAL A 205 -2.49 -10.32 -30.07
N ARG A 206 -1.49 -9.77 -30.75
CA ARG A 206 -1.26 -10.06 -32.19
C ARG A 206 0.23 -10.22 -32.47
#